data_AF-A0A2C9DNF9-F1
#
_entry.id   AF-A0A2C9DNF9-F1
#
_cell.length_a   1.000
_cell.length_b   1.000
_cell.length_c   1.000
_cell.angle_alpha   90.00
_cell.angle_beta   90.00
_cell.angle_gamma   90.00
#
_symmetry.space_group_name_H-M   'P 1'
#
loop_
_entity.id
_entity.type
_entity.pdbx_description
1 polymer ?
#
loop_
_entity_poly.entity_id
_entity_poly.type
_entity_poly.pdbx_seq_one_letter_code
_entity_poly.pdbx_strand_id
1 'polypeptide(L)'
;VFVRDEDERPKVAYNEFSRDIPVISLSGMDAAQRNRLREEIKAACEEWGIFQVVDHGVSEDVINRMYQLSTDFFGLPPEEKLKYDMRGGKRGGFVVSSHLQGESVLDWREIFTYFSYPLGARDYSRWPDHPHGW
;
A
#
# COMPACT_ATOMS: atom_id res chain seq x y z
N VAL A 1 10.24 20.58 5.42
CA VAL A 1 10.72 20.80 4.03
C VAL A 1 10.39 19.54 3.23
N PHE A 2 9.98 19.63 1.96
CA PHE A 2 9.66 18.46 1.10
C PHE A 2 10.82 18.06 0.17
N VAL A 3 11.90 18.84 0.19
CA VAL A 3 13.07 18.63 -0.66
C VAL A 3 14.03 17.70 0.08
N ARG A 4 14.37 16.59 -0.57
CA ARG A 4 15.39 15.64 -0.11
C ARG A 4 16.79 16.23 -0.25
N ASP A 5 17.70 15.81 0.64
CA ASP A 5 19.12 16.13 0.52
C ASP A 5 19.69 15.56 -0.78
N GLU A 6 20.73 16.20 -1.33
CA GLU A 6 21.20 15.89 -2.69
C GLU A 6 21.63 14.43 -2.87
N ASP A 7 22.20 13.84 -1.82
CA ASP A 7 22.66 12.45 -1.78
C ASP A 7 21.53 11.42 -1.65
N GLU A 8 20.35 11.84 -1.19
CA GLU A 8 19.13 11.02 -1.09
C GLU A 8 18.26 11.06 -2.36
N ARG A 9 18.54 11.94 -3.32
CA ARG A 9 17.75 12.08 -4.53
C ARG A 9 17.95 10.88 -5.47
N PRO A 10 16.96 10.56 -6.34
CA PRO A 10 17.07 9.46 -7.29
C PRO A 10 18.34 9.57 -8.14
N LYS A 11 19.14 8.49 -8.15
CA LYS A 11 20.39 8.39 -8.93
C LYS A 11 20.17 7.84 -10.35
N VAL A 12 18.97 7.31 -10.61
CA VAL A 12 18.54 6.72 -11.88
C VAL A 12 17.46 7.61 -12.48
N ALA A 13 17.41 7.69 -13.80
CA ALA A 13 16.40 8.47 -14.50
C ALA A 13 14.99 7.89 -14.26
N TYR A 14 13.97 8.77 -14.19
CA TYR A 14 12.59 8.38 -13.88
C TYR A 14 11.94 7.46 -14.94
N ASN A 15 12.55 7.33 -16.12
CA ASN A 15 12.06 6.57 -17.26
C ASN A 15 12.93 5.35 -17.60
N GLU A 16 13.89 5.00 -16.75
CA GLU A 16 14.72 3.81 -16.88
C GLU A 16 14.21 2.71 -15.94
N PHE A 17 13.48 1.74 -16.51
CA PHE A 17 12.84 0.67 -15.76
C PHE A 17 13.58 -0.66 -15.96
N SER A 18 13.87 -1.36 -14.84
CA SER A 18 14.34 -2.74 -14.86
C SER A 18 13.17 -3.72 -14.99
N ARG A 19 13.39 -4.85 -15.66
CA ARG A 19 12.46 -5.99 -15.73
C ARG A 19 12.94 -7.18 -14.90
N ASP A 20 13.88 -6.96 -14.01
CA ASP A 20 14.60 -8.02 -13.31
C ASP A 20 13.90 -8.43 -12.01
N ILE A 21 12.95 -7.63 -11.51
CA ILE A 21 12.14 -7.98 -10.34
C ILE A 21 11.36 -9.27 -10.65
N PRO A 22 11.53 -10.34 -9.85
CA PRO A 22 10.87 -11.62 -10.08
C PRO A 22 9.35 -11.49 -10.13
N VAL A 23 8.73 -12.21 -11.07
CA VAL A 23 7.28 -12.36 -11.19
C VAL A 23 6.93 -13.82 -10.93
N ILE A 24 6.14 -14.08 -9.88
CA ILE A 24 5.82 -15.42 -9.40
C ILE A 24 4.32 -15.68 -9.58
N SER A 25 3.96 -16.75 -10.28
CA SER A 25 2.57 -17.20 -10.43
C SER A 25 2.18 -18.11 -9.27
N LEU A 26 1.01 -17.87 -8.65
CA LEU A 26 0.41 -18.81 -7.68
C LEU A 26 -0.54 -19.82 -8.33
N SER A 27 -0.54 -19.92 -9.67
CA SER A 27 -1.35 -20.92 -10.38
C SER A 27 -0.83 -22.34 -10.13
N GLY A 28 -1.74 -23.29 -9.89
CA GLY A 28 -1.41 -24.70 -9.66
C GLY A 28 -0.85 -24.97 -8.26
N MET A 29 -1.53 -25.84 -7.51
CA MET A 29 -1.18 -26.16 -6.11
C MET A 29 -0.91 -27.64 -5.87
N ASP A 30 -0.56 -28.40 -6.91
CA ASP A 30 -0.08 -29.77 -6.71
C ASP A 30 1.24 -29.80 -5.93
N ALA A 31 1.62 -30.97 -5.41
CA ALA A 31 2.79 -31.09 -4.54
C ALA A 31 4.10 -30.69 -5.23
N ALA A 32 4.25 -30.94 -6.53
CA ALA A 32 5.46 -30.60 -7.28
C ALA A 32 5.54 -29.10 -7.59
N GLN A 33 4.41 -28.49 -7.96
CA GLN A 33 4.29 -27.04 -8.17
C GLN A 33 4.54 -26.26 -6.88
N ARG A 34 4.00 -26.74 -5.76
CA ARG A 34 4.21 -26.11 -4.45
C ARG A 34 5.69 -26.07 -4.04
N ASN A 35 6.43 -27.14 -4.30
CA ASN A 35 7.87 -27.17 -4.00
C ASN A 35 8.65 -26.17 -4.87
N ARG A 36 8.36 -26.10 -6.19
CA ARG A 36 8.97 -25.10 -7.07
C ARG A 36 8.66 -23.67 -6.62
N LEU A 37 7.38 -23.39 -6.35
CA LEU A 37 6.92 -22.08 -5.86
C LEU A 37 7.63 -21.66 -4.56
N ARG A 38 7.86 -22.62 -3.65
CA ARG A 38 8.60 -22.35 -2.41
C ARG A 38 10.04 -21.92 -2.69
N GLU A 39 10.73 -22.61 -3.60
CA GLU A 39 12.12 -22.27 -3.94
C GLU A 39 12.19 -20.93 -4.70
N GLU A 40 11.23 -20.65 -5.59
CA GLU A 40 11.13 -19.35 -6.30
C GLU A 40 10.92 -18.19 -5.31
N ILE A 41 9.98 -18.32 -4.37
CA ILE A 41 9.73 -17.31 -3.33
C ILE A 41 10.97 -17.13 -2.46
N LYS A 42 11.62 -18.24 -2.07
CA LYS A 42 12.85 -18.18 -1.26
C LYS A 42 13.95 -17.41 -2.00
N ALA A 43 14.23 -17.76 -3.25
CA ALA A 43 15.25 -17.09 -4.06
C ALA A 43 14.92 -15.60 -4.25
N ALA A 44 13.68 -15.26 -4.56
CA ALA A 44 13.27 -13.86 -4.69
C ALA A 44 13.42 -13.08 -3.37
N CYS A 45 13.10 -13.66 -2.23
CA CYS A 45 13.32 -13.04 -0.93
C CYS A 45 14.82 -12.86 -0.61
N GLU A 46 15.65 -13.86 -0.90
CA GLU A 46 17.10 -13.84 -0.62
C GLU A 46 17.87 -12.89 -1.54
N GLU A 47 17.51 -12.82 -2.82
CA GLU A 47 18.22 -12.03 -3.84
C GLU A 47 17.66 -10.61 -4.00
N TRP A 48 16.34 -10.44 -3.95
CA TRP A 48 15.67 -9.16 -4.24
C TRP A 48 15.01 -8.52 -3.02
N GLY A 49 14.52 -9.32 -2.07
CA GLY A 49 13.69 -8.84 -0.95
C GLY A 49 12.29 -8.36 -1.36
N ILE A 50 11.95 -8.39 -2.64
CA ILE A 50 10.66 -8.05 -3.23
C ILE A 50 10.41 -8.87 -4.50
N PHE A 51 9.15 -9.15 -4.79
CA PHE A 51 8.70 -9.80 -6.02
C PHE A 51 7.25 -9.39 -6.33
N GLN A 52 6.84 -9.59 -7.58
CA GLN A 52 5.46 -9.44 -8.02
C GLN A 52 4.77 -10.80 -8.00
N VAL A 53 3.48 -10.80 -7.67
CA VAL A 53 2.65 -12.01 -7.67
C VAL A 53 1.58 -11.89 -8.74
N VAL A 54 1.43 -12.95 -9.55
CA VAL A 54 0.34 -13.11 -10.52
C VAL A 54 -0.45 -14.39 -10.21
N ASP A 55 -1.65 -14.53 -10.79
CA ASP A 55 -2.53 -15.68 -10.54
C ASP A 55 -2.85 -15.93 -9.06
N HIS A 56 -2.87 -14.86 -8.25
CA HIS A 56 -3.06 -14.92 -6.79
C HIS A 56 -4.48 -15.28 -6.35
N GLY A 57 -5.44 -15.40 -7.28
CA GLY A 57 -6.83 -15.78 -6.99
C GLY A 57 -7.71 -14.68 -6.36
N VAL A 58 -7.19 -13.46 -6.23
CA VAL A 58 -7.99 -12.29 -5.83
C VAL A 58 -8.72 -11.79 -7.08
N SER A 59 -10.05 -11.67 -7.00
CA SER A 59 -10.87 -11.21 -8.12
C SER A 59 -10.47 -9.81 -8.60
N GLU A 60 -10.40 -9.62 -9.91
CA GLU A 60 -10.19 -8.32 -10.54
C GLU A 60 -11.25 -7.31 -10.11
N ASP A 61 -12.50 -7.73 -9.91
CA ASP A 61 -13.59 -6.84 -9.45
C ASP A 61 -13.30 -6.24 -8.07
N VAL A 62 -12.71 -7.04 -7.16
CA VAL A 62 -12.33 -6.57 -5.82
C VAL A 62 -11.20 -5.54 -5.93
N ILE A 63 -10.20 -5.80 -6.76
CA ILE A 63 -9.06 -4.90 -6.99
C ILE A 63 -9.53 -3.60 -7.64
N ASN A 64 -10.33 -3.69 -8.70
CA ASN A 64 -10.88 -2.53 -9.42
C ASN A 64 -11.76 -1.68 -8.51
N ARG A 65 -12.61 -2.31 -7.69
CA ARG A 65 -13.45 -1.61 -6.71
C ARG A 65 -12.60 -0.90 -5.65
N MET A 66 -11.55 -1.56 -5.13
CA MET A 66 -10.62 -0.95 -4.18
C MET A 66 -9.94 0.29 -4.80
N TYR A 67 -9.44 0.20 -6.03
CA TYR A 67 -8.85 1.35 -6.73
C TYR A 67 -9.86 2.48 -6.91
N GLN A 68 -11.07 2.16 -7.40
CA GLN A 68 -12.11 3.16 -7.63
C GLN A 68 -12.47 3.91 -6.34
N LEU A 69 -12.78 3.19 -5.26
CA LEU A 69 -13.12 3.79 -3.98
C LEU A 69 -11.97 4.62 -3.43
N SER A 70 -10.72 4.12 -3.52
CA SER A 70 -9.52 4.87 -3.11
C SER A 70 -9.39 6.17 -3.89
N THR A 71 -9.48 6.12 -5.22
CA THR A 71 -9.42 7.30 -6.09
C THR A 71 -10.51 8.31 -5.75
N ASP A 72 -11.75 7.85 -5.55
CA ASP A 72 -12.89 8.71 -5.23
C ASP A 72 -12.71 9.40 -3.88
N PHE A 73 -12.26 8.70 -2.84
CA PHE A 73 -12.00 9.30 -1.53
C PHE A 73 -10.88 10.33 -1.57
N PHE A 74 -9.73 10.01 -2.16
CA PHE A 74 -8.59 10.94 -2.21
C PHE A 74 -8.88 12.13 -3.13
N GLY A 75 -9.82 11.99 -4.06
CA GLY A 75 -10.40 13.06 -4.87
C GLY A 75 -11.40 13.96 -4.14
N LEU A 76 -11.85 13.62 -2.92
CA LEU A 76 -12.72 14.48 -2.12
C LEU A 76 -11.99 15.77 -1.69
N PRO A 77 -12.76 16.85 -1.42
CA PRO A 77 -12.19 18.06 -0.83
C PRO A 77 -11.44 17.77 0.48
N PRO A 78 -10.35 18.50 0.79
CA PRO A 78 -9.56 18.29 2.01
C PRO A 78 -10.39 18.29 3.30
N GLU A 79 -11.40 19.16 3.41
CA GLU A 79 -12.29 19.27 4.56
C GLU A 79 -13.10 17.99 4.82
N GLU A 80 -13.44 17.24 3.77
CA GLU A 80 -14.15 15.96 3.88
C GLU A 80 -13.20 14.87 4.38
N LYS A 81 -11.98 14.81 3.83
CA LYS A 81 -10.95 13.83 4.24
C LYS A 81 -10.49 14.05 5.68
N LEU A 82 -10.39 15.30 6.12
CA LEU A 82 -9.96 15.68 7.48
C LEU A 82 -10.95 15.25 8.58
N LYS A 83 -12.20 14.88 8.24
CA LYS A 83 -13.16 14.30 9.20
C LYS A 83 -12.65 12.98 9.80
N TYR A 84 -11.77 12.27 9.07
CA TYR A 84 -11.20 11.00 9.48
C TYR A 84 -9.77 11.14 10.03
N ASP A 85 -9.32 12.36 10.35
CA ASP A 85 -7.94 12.65 10.75
C ASP A 85 -7.47 11.77 11.94
N MET A 86 -6.25 11.24 11.83
CA MET A 86 -5.72 10.25 12.77
C MET A 86 -5.36 10.82 14.16
N ARG A 87 -5.34 12.14 14.37
CA ARG A 87 -4.96 12.78 15.64
C ARG A 87 -5.78 12.26 16.83
N GLY A 88 -5.20 12.32 18.03
CA GLY A 88 -5.88 11.91 19.28
C GLY A 88 -5.69 10.45 19.70
N GLY A 89 -4.66 9.76 19.18
CA GLY A 89 -4.20 8.48 19.73
C GLY A 89 -4.99 7.23 19.31
N LYS A 90 -5.86 7.32 18.29
CA LYS A 90 -6.56 6.14 17.76
C LYS A 90 -5.73 5.39 16.71
N ARG A 91 -6.02 4.10 16.57
CA ARG A 91 -5.38 3.18 15.62
C ARG A 91 -5.99 3.32 14.23
N GLY A 92 -5.62 4.38 13.50
CA GLY A 92 -5.98 4.58 12.09
C GLY A 92 -6.79 5.84 11.79
N GLY A 93 -6.92 6.11 10.49
CA GLY A 93 -7.53 7.32 9.93
C GLY A 93 -6.70 7.94 8.80
N PHE A 94 -7.15 9.11 8.37
CA PHE A 94 -6.50 9.95 7.35
C PHE A 94 -5.33 10.73 7.95
N VAL A 95 -4.23 10.83 7.21
CA VAL A 95 -3.01 11.54 7.59
C VAL A 95 -2.43 12.24 6.37
N VAL A 96 -1.98 13.47 6.56
CA VAL A 96 -1.08 14.17 5.64
C VAL A 96 0.32 14.11 6.23
N SER A 97 1.38 13.92 5.43
CA SER A 97 2.74 13.75 5.96
C SER A 97 3.19 14.85 6.91
N SER A 98 2.72 16.09 6.72
CA SER A 98 2.98 17.21 7.64
C SER A 98 2.49 16.99 9.08
N HIS A 99 1.62 16.00 9.31
CA HIS A 99 1.12 15.63 10.63
C HIS A 99 1.95 14.52 11.29
N LEU A 100 2.93 13.92 10.59
CA LEU A 100 3.84 12.92 11.15
C LEU A 100 4.99 13.63 11.87
N GLN A 101 5.24 13.26 13.13
CA GLN A 101 6.33 13.81 13.93
C GLN A 101 7.61 13.00 13.73
N GLY A 102 8.76 13.66 13.69
CA GLY A 102 10.09 13.02 13.64
C GLY A 102 10.74 12.97 12.25
N GLU A 103 10.06 13.45 11.21
CA GLU A 103 10.64 13.54 9.85
C GLU A 103 11.34 14.90 9.65
N SER A 104 12.64 14.88 9.30
CA SER A 104 13.39 16.07 8.89
C SER A 104 12.96 16.57 7.51
N VAL A 105 12.58 15.63 6.63
CA VAL A 105 12.04 15.87 5.29
C VAL A 105 10.69 15.16 5.18
N LEU A 106 9.65 15.91 4.82
CA LEU A 106 8.28 15.42 4.69
C LEU A 106 8.08 14.73 3.35
N ASP A 107 7.33 13.62 3.33
CA ASP A 107 6.89 12.99 2.10
C ASP A 107 5.73 13.74 1.42
N TRP A 108 5.76 13.86 0.09
CA TRP A 108 4.65 14.42 -0.68
C TRP A 108 3.56 13.36 -0.88
N ARG A 109 2.76 13.11 0.17
CA ARG A 109 1.71 12.08 0.17
C ARG A 109 0.57 12.41 1.14
N GLU A 110 -0.57 11.80 0.85
CA GLU A 110 -1.66 11.58 1.78
C GLU A 110 -1.75 10.07 2.06
N ILE A 111 -2.22 9.69 3.25
CA ILE A 111 -2.31 8.29 3.68
C ILE A 111 -3.64 8.08 4.39
N PHE A 112 -4.26 6.93 4.17
CA PHE A 112 -5.31 6.43 5.03
C PHE A 112 -4.89 5.07 5.59
N THR A 113 -4.82 4.96 6.92
CA THR A 113 -4.39 3.72 7.58
C THR A 113 -5.57 3.03 8.26
N TYR A 114 -5.75 1.75 7.96
CA TYR A 114 -6.72 0.90 8.65
C TYR A 114 -6.09 -0.41 9.11
N PHE A 115 -6.33 -0.74 10.38
CA PHE A 115 -5.81 -1.97 10.98
C PHE A 115 -6.88 -3.07 10.89
N SER A 116 -6.73 -3.96 9.90
CA SER A 116 -7.72 -4.98 9.56
C SER A 116 -7.60 -6.29 10.35
N TYR A 117 -6.52 -6.47 11.13
CA TYR A 117 -6.29 -7.67 11.94
C TYR A 117 -5.64 -7.30 13.30
N PRO A 118 -6.01 -7.97 14.42
CA PRO A 118 -7.03 -9.02 14.54
C PRO A 118 -8.46 -8.47 14.39
N LEU A 119 -9.40 -9.34 13.97
CA LEU A 119 -10.79 -8.94 13.66
C LEU A 119 -11.48 -8.21 14.83
N GLY A 120 -11.27 -8.69 16.06
CA GLY A 120 -11.87 -8.10 17.26
C GLY A 120 -11.29 -6.74 17.69
N ALA A 121 -10.18 -6.31 17.08
CA ALA A 121 -9.56 -5.01 17.35
C ALA A 121 -9.85 -3.96 16.27
N ARG A 122 -10.68 -4.29 15.26
CA ARG A 122 -11.06 -3.36 14.20
C ARG A 122 -11.85 -2.19 14.78
N ASP A 123 -11.37 -0.98 14.50
CA ASP A 123 -12.06 0.26 14.85
C ASP A 123 -12.66 0.87 13.58
N TYR A 124 -13.97 0.75 13.43
CA TYR A 124 -14.71 1.34 12.31
C TYR A 124 -15.15 2.79 12.57
N SER A 125 -14.82 3.39 13.72
CA SER A 125 -15.26 4.76 14.06
C SER A 125 -14.70 5.83 13.13
N ARG A 126 -13.65 5.49 12.35
CA ARG A 126 -13.06 6.35 11.31
C ARG A 126 -13.15 5.74 9.93
N TRP A 127 -13.94 4.68 9.74
CA TRP A 127 -14.18 4.13 8.41
C TRP A 127 -14.99 5.14 7.59
N PRO A 128 -14.50 5.56 6.41
CA PRO A 128 -15.22 6.46 5.53
C PRO A 128 -16.60 5.93 5.17
N ASP A 129 -17.60 6.80 5.27
CA ASP A 129 -18.96 6.62 4.76
C ASP A 129 -19.10 7.16 3.32
N HIS A 130 -18.12 7.94 2.86
CA HIS A 130 -18.01 8.47 1.51
C HIS A 130 -16.60 8.17 0.92
N PRO A 131 -16.49 7.65 -0.31
CA PRO A 131 -17.57 7.19 -1.19
C PRO A 131 -18.34 6.00 -0.60
N HIS A 132 -19.61 5.84 -1.01
CA HIS A 132 -20.43 4.75 -0.49
C HIS A 132 -19.82 3.39 -0.86
N GLY A 133 -19.59 2.57 0.16
CA GLY A 133 -19.03 1.24 -0.01
C GLY A 133 -17.50 1.18 0.03
N TRP A 134 -16.86 2.25 0.53
CA TRP A 134 -15.49 2.22 1.05
C TRP A 134 -15.28 1.00 1.95
#